data_AF-A0A9Q3FAX6-F1
#
_entry.id   AF-A0A9Q3FAX6-F1
#
_cell.length_a   1.000
_cell.length_b   1.000
_cell.length_c   1.000
_cell.angle_alpha   90.00
_cell.angle_beta   90.00
_cell.angle_gamma   90.00
#
_symmetry.space_group_name_H-M   'P 1'
#
loop_
_entity.id
_entity.type
_entity.pdbx_description
1 polymer ?
#
loop_
_entity_poly.entity_id
_entity_poly.type
_entity_poly.pdbx_seq_one_letter_code
_entity_poly.pdbx_strand_id
1 'polypeptide(L)'
;MMTPPHSIIQTPLISHQKTGLSFLWDQEIPNGQSAHNLWATSPPGSTFNARHIITNKFISTFESLSTNAPLGRLLADDNGLGKTIQAIALIGTSKKRLISNPHFSTPTMIICPPRLITNWQSEISKHAQAGVLHYKIYHGPTHHSLSEADILKYDIIITS
;
A
#
# COMPACT_ATOMS: atom_id res chain seq x y z
N MET A 1 -6.95 -12.26 -9.97
CA MET A 1 -6.98 -11.58 -8.66
C MET A 1 -5.77 -12.02 -7.85
N MET A 2 -5.10 -11.08 -7.18
CA MET A 2 -3.85 -11.29 -6.46
C MET A 2 -4.08 -12.11 -5.20
N THR A 3 -3.16 -13.03 -4.91
CA THR A 3 -3.17 -13.82 -3.67
C THR A 3 -1.78 -13.70 -3.04
N PRO A 4 -1.67 -13.28 -1.77
CA PRO A 4 -0.38 -13.18 -1.12
C PRO A 4 0.20 -14.59 -0.90
N PRO A 5 1.53 -14.76 -0.95
CA PRO A 5 2.16 -16.03 -0.64
C PRO A 5 1.81 -16.50 0.78
N HIS A 6 1.52 -17.80 0.93
CA HIS A 6 1.20 -18.39 2.24
C HIS A 6 2.38 -18.32 3.23
N SER A 7 3.61 -18.21 2.70
CA SER A 7 4.82 -17.96 3.48
C SER A 7 4.89 -16.57 4.10
N ILE A 8 3.96 -15.67 3.76
CA ILE A 8 3.89 -14.30 4.28
C ILE A 8 2.58 -14.12 5.06
N ILE A 9 1.46 -14.49 4.45
CA ILE A 9 0.13 -14.36 5.03
C ILE A 9 -0.47 -15.76 5.20
N GLN A 10 -0.68 -16.16 6.46
CA GLN A 10 -1.20 -17.49 6.78
C GLN A 10 -2.72 -17.59 6.63
N THR A 11 -3.42 -16.46 6.74
CA THR A 11 -4.88 -16.45 6.56
C THR A 11 -5.25 -16.38 5.08
N PRO A 12 -6.05 -17.34 4.57
CA PRO A 12 -6.54 -17.25 3.20
C PRO A 12 -7.49 -16.07 3.00
N LEU A 13 -7.19 -15.20 2.03
CA LEU A 13 -8.08 -14.10 1.66
C LEU A 13 -9.31 -14.62 0.91
N ILE A 14 -10.49 -14.08 1.23
CA ILE A 14 -11.72 -14.33 0.46
C ILE A 14 -11.77 -13.46 -0.80
N SER A 15 -12.70 -13.76 -1.72
CA SER A 15 -12.71 -13.21 -3.08
C SER A 15 -12.62 -11.70 -3.14
N HIS A 16 -13.45 -10.97 -2.39
CA HIS A 16 -13.43 -9.50 -2.41
C HIS A 16 -12.15 -8.93 -1.79
N GLN A 17 -11.55 -9.61 -0.81
CA GLN A 17 -10.28 -9.19 -0.22
C GLN A 17 -9.13 -9.34 -1.23
N LYS A 18 -9.16 -10.38 -2.08
CA LYS A 18 -8.22 -10.51 -3.19
C LYS A 18 -8.41 -9.42 -4.23
N THR A 19 -9.65 -8.99 -4.49
CA THR A 19 -9.95 -7.84 -5.35
C THR A 19 -9.37 -6.56 -4.76
N GLY A 20 -9.64 -6.29 -3.48
CA GLY A 20 -9.11 -5.11 -2.77
C GLY A 20 -7.59 -5.09 -2.74
N LEU A 21 -6.94 -6.22 -2.46
CA LEU A 21 -5.48 -6.35 -2.52
C LEU A 21 -4.94 -6.09 -3.94
N SER A 22 -5.57 -6.67 -4.97
CA SER A 22 -5.22 -6.39 -6.37
C SER A 22 -5.31 -4.91 -6.71
N PHE A 23 -6.40 -4.25 -6.27
CA PHE A 23 -6.60 -2.83 -6.47
C PHE A 23 -5.51 -2.01 -5.78
N LEU A 24 -5.20 -2.29 -4.51
CA LEU A 24 -4.15 -1.57 -3.79
C LEU A 24 -2.77 -1.77 -4.43
N TRP A 25 -2.45 -3.00 -4.83
CA TRP A 25 -1.18 -3.35 -5.45
C TRP A 25 -0.92 -2.61 -6.77
N ASP A 26 -1.93 -2.56 -7.64
CA ASP A 26 -1.85 -1.84 -8.92
C ASP A 26 -1.55 -0.35 -8.72
N GLN A 27 -1.93 0.20 -7.57
CA GLN A 27 -1.86 1.64 -7.29
C GLN A 27 -0.59 2.05 -6.55
N GLU A 28 0.17 1.10 -6.03
CA GLU A 28 1.53 1.32 -5.51
C GLU A 28 2.61 1.19 -6.58
N ILE A 29 2.26 0.72 -7.78
CA ILE A 29 3.20 0.53 -8.89
C ILE A 29 3.13 1.74 -9.83
N PRO A 30 4.28 2.40 -10.10
CA PRO A 30 4.36 3.37 -11.19
C PRO A 30 3.88 2.73 -12.50
N ASN A 31 2.98 3.39 -13.23
CA ASN A 31 2.34 2.86 -14.45
C ASN A 31 1.38 1.68 -14.24
N GLY A 32 0.84 1.51 -13.04
CA GLY A 32 -0.31 0.62 -12.85
C GLY A 32 -1.45 0.94 -13.81
N GLN A 33 -2.24 -0.08 -14.17
CA GLN A 33 -3.31 0.07 -15.15
C GLN A 33 -4.29 1.17 -14.74
N SER A 34 -4.54 1.29 -13.45
CA SER A 34 -5.49 2.26 -12.92
C SER A 34 -5.03 3.71 -12.97
N ALA A 35 -3.72 3.99 -13.12
CA ALA A 35 -3.22 5.36 -13.27
C ALA A 35 -3.77 6.03 -14.55
N HIS A 36 -4.16 5.23 -15.54
CA HIS A 36 -4.68 5.70 -16.82
C HIS A 36 -6.21 5.86 -16.84
N ASN A 37 -6.94 5.30 -15.88
CA ASN A 37 -8.41 5.29 -15.86
C ASN A 37 -9.05 6.68 -15.74
N LEU A 38 -8.29 7.69 -15.31
CA LEU A 38 -8.75 9.08 -15.19
C LEU A 38 -8.34 9.96 -16.37
N TRP A 39 -7.78 9.38 -17.43
CA TRP A 39 -7.30 10.13 -18.59
C TRP A 39 -7.95 9.63 -19.87
N ALA A 40 -8.54 10.57 -20.64
CA ALA A 40 -8.98 10.31 -22.00
C ALA A 40 -7.84 10.68 -22.96
N THR A 41 -7.29 9.71 -23.70
CA THR A 41 -6.19 9.91 -24.64
C THR A 41 -6.68 10.09 -26.07
N SER A 42 -5.94 10.85 -26.88
CA SER A 42 -6.21 10.92 -28.32
C SER A 42 -6.07 9.56 -29.02
N PRO A 43 -6.75 9.36 -30.16
CA PRO A 43 -6.62 8.14 -30.94
C PRO A 43 -5.19 7.89 -31.43
N PRO A 44 -4.79 6.61 -31.61
CA PRO A 44 -3.50 6.26 -32.18
C PRO A 44 -3.27 6.95 -33.53
N GLY A 45 -2.05 7.46 -33.77
CA GLY A 45 -1.67 8.11 -35.03
C GLY A 45 -1.91 9.62 -35.10
N SER A 46 -2.50 10.22 -34.07
CA SER A 46 -2.61 11.68 -33.92
C SER A 46 -1.55 12.25 -32.95
N THR A 47 -1.37 13.58 -32.94
CA THR A 47 -0.54 14.22 -31.91
C THR A 47 -1.06 13.83 -30.53
N PHE A 48 -0.16 13.34 -29.67
CA PHE A 48 -0.56 12.86 -28.35
C PHE A 48 -1.14 14.00 -27.52
N ASN A 49 -2.36 13.80 -27.03
CA ASN A 49 -2.96 14.61 -25.99
C ASN A 49 -3.70 13.70 -25.01
N ALA A 50 -3.75 14.11 -23.76
CA ALA A 50 -4.61 13.47 -22.77
C ALA A 50 -5.30 14.53 -21.92
N ARG A 51 -6.58 14.28 -21.62
CA ARG A 51 -7.41 15.12 -20.77
C ARG A 51 -7.78 14.35 -19.51
N HIS A 52 -7.51 14.93 -18.35
CA HIS A 52 -7.96 14.38 -17.09
C HIS A 52 -9.48 14.52 -17.00
N ILE A 53 -10.19 13.40 -16.82
CA ILE A 53 -11.65 13.31 -16.93
C ILE A 53 -12.36 14.23 -15.93
N ILE A 54 -11.80 14.37 -14.71
CA ILE A 54 -12.42 15.14 -13.62
C ILE A 54 -12.01 16.61 -13.66
N THR A 55 -10.71 16.91 -13.78
CA THR A 55 -10.19 18.27 -13.64
C THR A 55 -10.10 19.03 -14.95
N ASN A 56 -10.32 18.36 -16.08
CA ASN A 56 -10.10 18.89 -17.43
C ASN A 56 -8.67 19.38 -17.69
N LYS A 57 -7.68 18.97 -16.88
CA LYS A 57 -6.27 19.26 -17.14
C LYS A 57 -5.82 18.56 -18.43
N PHE A 58 -5.14 19.29 -19.29
CA PHE A 58 -4.55 18.74 -20.50
C PHE A 58 -3.05 18.50 -20.33
N ILE A 59 -2.57 17.44 -20.95
CA ILE A 59 -1.14 17.14 -21.11
C ILE A 59 -0.89 16.71 -22.54
N SER A 60 0.29 17.05 -23.05
CA SER A 60 0.70 16.82 -24.44
C SER A 60 1.86 15.82 -24.57
N THR A 61 2.35 15.25 -23.45
CA THR A 61 3.39 14.22 -23.45
C THR A 61 2.98 13.00 -22.63
N PHE A 62 3.26 11.81 -23.16
CA PHE A 62 2.89 10.54 -22.54
C PHE A 62 3.59 10.33 -21.19
N GLU A 63 4.84 10.77 -21.08
CA GLU A 63 5.63 10.73 -19.84
C GLU A 63 4.99 11.54 -18.69
N SER A 64 4.17 12.56 -19.00
CA SER A 64 3.44 13.32 -17.99
C SER A 64 2.29 12.54 -17.34
N LEU A 65 1.76 11.50 -17.99
CA LEU A 65 0.70 10.63 -17.43
C LEU A 65 1.24 9.75 -16.31
N SER A 66 2.43 9.20 -16.51
CA SER A 66 3.05 8.19 -15.66
C SER A 66 3.71 8.77 -14.42
N THR A 67 4.38 9.90 -14.57
CA THR A 67 5.31 10.45 -13.57
C THR A 67 4.63 11.28 -12.48
N ASN A 68 3.42 11.78 -12.72
CA ASN A 68 2.77 12.75 -11.83
C ASN A 68 1.53 12.22 -11.07
N ALA A 69 1.17 10.95 -11.25
CA ALA A 69 0.05 10.38 -10.53
C ALA A 69 0.47 10.06 -9.09
N PRO A 70 -0.25 10.52 -8.06
CA PRO A 70 0.04 10.11 -6.69
C PRO A 70 -0.21 8.60 -6.57
N LEU A 71 0.80 7.91 -6.04
CA LEU A 71 0.72 6.49 -5.68
C LEU A 71 -0.11 6.30 -4.42
N GLY A 72 -0.76 5.14 -4.33
CA GLY A 72 -1.68 4.80 -3.24
C GLY A 72 -3.13 5.20 -3.50
N ARG A 73 -4.05 4.61 -2.74
CA ARG A 73 -5.49 4.84 -2.84
C ARG A 73 -6.20 4.71 -1.51
N LEU A 74 -7.43 5.22 -1.49
CA LEU A 74 -8.37 5.05 -0.40
C LEU A 74 -9.07 3.69 -0.54
N LEU A 75 -8.99 2.86 0.49
CA LEU A 75 -9.81 1.67 0.65
C LEU A 75 -10.95 1.98 1.62
N ALA A 76 -12.10 2.33 1.08
CA ALA A 76 -13.28 2.77 1.84
C ALA A 76 -14.42 1.74 1.81
N ASP A 77 -14.07 0.46 1.85
CA ASP A 77 -15.02 -0.64 1.98
C ASP A 77 -15.82 -0.54 3.30
N ASP A 78 -17.01 -1.15 3.33
CA ASP A 78 -17.82 -1.26 4.55
C ASP A 78 -17.05 -1.88 5.73
N ASN A 79 -17.50 -1.55 6.93
CA ASN A 79 -16.96 -2.11 8.15
C ASN A 79 -17.19 -3.64 8.18
N GLY A 80 -16.17 -4.39 8.60
CA GLY A 80 -16.22 -5.86 8.62
C GLY A 80 -15.73 -6.55 7.34
N LEU A 81 -15.48 -5.83 6.23
CA LEU A 81 -14.99 -6.46 4.99
C LEU A 81 -13.50 -6.87 5.01
N GLY A 82 -12.80 -6.64 6.11
CA GLY A 82 -11.41 -7.06 6.29
C GLY A 82 -10.38 -6.11 5.67
N LYS A 83 -10.59 -4.80 5.77
CA LYS A 83 -9.62 -3.79 5.33
C LYS A 83 -8.24 -3.98 5.99
N THR A 84 -8.21 -4.36 7.26
CA THR A 84 -6.97 -4.59 8.02
C THR A 84 -6.14 -5.74 7.44
N ILE A 85 -6.75 -6.91 7.20
CA ILE A 85 -6.04 -8.04 6.58
C ILE A 85 -5.57 -7.72 5.16
N GLN A 86 -6.34 -6.96 4.37
CA GLN A 86 -5.91 -6.50 3.04
C GLN A 86 -4.66 -5.60 3.13
N ALA A 87 -4.62 -4.68 4.09
CA ALA A 87 -3.46 -3.82 4.33
C ALA A 87 -2.23 -4.63 4.80
N ILE A 88 -2.39 -5.56 5.74
CA ILE A 88 -1.30 -6.45 6.19
C ILE A 88 -0.77 -7.29 5.01
N ALA A 89 -1.67 -7.82 4.17
CA ALA A 89 -1.30 -8.59 2.99
C ALA A 89 -0.53 -7.75 1.96
N LEU A 90 -0.90 -6.49 1.77
CA LEU A 90 -0.19 -5.55 0.91
C LEU A 90 1.23 -5.31 1.44
N ILE A 91 1.38 -4.92 2.71
CA ILE A 91 2.68 -4.67 3.35
C ILE A 91 3.59 -5.91 3.21
N GLY A 92 3.08 -7.07 3.59
CA GLY A 92 3.83 -8.32 3.51
C GLY A 92 4.26 -8.67 2.08
N THR A 93 3.39 -8.47 1.10
CA THR A 93 3.72 -8.81 -0.30
C THR A 93 4.69 -7.80 -0.91
N SER A 94 4.59 -6.52 -0.52
CA SER A 94 5.48 -5.44 -0.99
C SER A 94 6.90 -5.57 -0.42
N LYS A 95 7.10 -6.27 0.71
CA LYS A 95 8.41 -6.44 1.36
C LYS A 95 9.55 -6.86 0.42
N LYS A 96 9.33 -7.84 -0.48
CA LYS A 96 10.36 -8.26 -1.44
C LYS A 96 10.76 -7.15 -2.41
N ARG A 97 9.80 -6.33 -2.85
CA ARG A 97 10.04 -5.20 -3.76
C ARG A 97 10.92 -4.14 -3.08
N LEU A 98 10.65 -3.86 -1.80
CA LEU A 98 11.44 -2.91 -1.01
C LEU A 98 12.89 -3.38 -0.87
N ILE A 99 13.13 -4.67 -0.60
CA ILE A 99 14.49 -5.22 -0.46
C ILE A 99 15.26 -5.16 -1.79
N SER A 100 14.58 -5.38 -2.92
CA SER A 100 15.22 -5.44 -4.24
C SER A 100 15.52 -4.09 -4.88
N ASN A 101 14.98 -2.99 -4.34
CA ASN A 101 15.09 -1.68 -4.97
C ASN A 101 15.50 -0.61 -3.94
N PRO A 102 16.71 -0.03 -4.06
CA PRO A 102 17.25 0.94 -3.10
C PRO A 102 16.50 2.28 -3.08
N HIS A 103 15.60 2.52 -4.02
CA HIS A 103 14.73 3.71 -4.03
C HIS A 103 13.47 3.57 -3.17
N PHE A 104 13.21 2.39 -2.60
CA PHE A 104 12.08 2.17 -1.72
C PHE A 104 12.50 2.16 -0.25
N SER A 105 11.78 2.92 0.58
CA SER A 105 12.03 3.01 2.01
C SER A 105 11.23 1.98 2.81
N THR A 106 11.91 1.27 3.71
CA THR A 106 11.32 0.60 4.88
C THR A 106 11.46 1.50 6.09
N PRO A 107 10.57 1.44 7.11
CA PRO A 107 9.37 0.62 7.26
C PRO A 107 8.07 1.26 6.73
N THR A 108 6.97 0.50 6.68
CA THR A 108 5.61 1.05 6.54
C THR A 108 5.11 1.62 7.87
N MET A 109 4.66 2.87 7.88
CA MET A 109 4.08 3.50 9.06
C MET A 109 2.56 3.39 9.06
N ILE A 110 1.99 2.85 10.13
CA ILE A 110 0.56 2.78 10.39
C ILE A 110 0.22 3.81 11.46
N ILE A 111 -0.59 4.81 11.09
CA ILE A 111 -1.13 5.80 12.03
C ILE A 111 -2.57 5.41 12.33
N CYS A 112 -2.91 5.24 13.61
CA CYS A 112 -4.26 4.89 14.02
C CYS A 112 -4.59 5.43 15.42
N PRO A 113 -5.88 5.65 15.75
CA PRO A 113 -6.30 5.98 17.11
C PRO A 113 -5.67 5.03 18.15
N PRO A 114 -5.25 5.51 19.33
CA PRO A 114 -4.53 4.70 20.33
C PRO A 114 -5.23 3.38 20.68
N ARG A 115 -6.57 3.38 20.71
CA ARG A 115 -7.40 2.21 21.02
C ARG A 115 -7.31 1.10 19.96
N LEU A 116 -6.84 1.40 18.75
CA LEU A 116 -6.70 0.44 17.65
C LEU A 116 -5.29 -0.16 17.55
N ILE A 117 -4.32 0.33 18.31
CA ILE A 117 -2.95 -0.20 18.30
C ILE A 117 -2.95 -1.69 18.66
N THR A 118 -3.64 -2.07 19.74
CA THR A 118 -3.76 -3.48 20.18
C THR A 118 -4.48 -4.34 19.14
N ASN A 119 -5.48 -3.79 18.45
CA ASN A 119 -6.15 -4.48 17.36
C ASN A 119 -5.20 -4.77 16.20
N TRP A 120 -4.38 -3.79 15.80
CA TRP A 120 -3.37 -3.99 14.75
C TRP A 120 -2.35 -5.05 15.14
N GLN A 121 -1.89 -5.07 16.39
CA GLN A 121 -0.99 -6.12 16.88
C GLN A 121 -1.63 -7.50 16.76
N SER A 122 -2.87 -7.63 17.23
CA SER A 122 -3.62 -8.90 17.18
C SER A 122 -3.82 -9.37 15.74
N GLU A 123 -4.21 -8.47 14.84
CA GLU A 123 -4.45 -8.78 13.43
C GLU A 123 -3.14 -9.17 12.70
N ILE A 124 -2.01 -8.50 12.99
CA ILE A 124 -0.70 -8.90 12.45
C ILE A 124 -0.33 -10.30 12.93
N SER A 125 -0.41 -10.57 14.24
CA SER A 125 -0.10 -11.89 14.80
C SER A 125 -1.03 -12.99 14.29
N LYS A 126 -2.29 -12.67 14.01
CA LYS A 126 -3.30 -13.61 13.51
C LYS A 126 -3.14 -13.90 12.02
N HIS A 127 -2.79 -12.89 11.21
CA HIS A 127 -2.84 -13.01 9.76
C HIS A 127 -1.49 -13.22 9.09
N ALA A 128 -0.40 -12.68 9.65
CA ALA A 128 0.95 -12.88 9.13
C ALA A 128 1.56 -14.17 9.66
N GLN A 129 2.47 -14.77 8.88
CA GLN A 129 3.33 -15.85 9.35
C GLN A 129 4.25 -15.36 10.47
N ALA A 130 4.43 -16.18 11.50
CA ALA A 130 5.27 -15.84 12.65
C ALA A 130 6.71 -15.52 12.21
N GLY A 131 7.25 -14.40 12.69
CA GLY A 131 8.61 -13.95 12.38
C GLY A 131 8.80 -13.34 10.98
N VAL A 132 7.74 -13.22 10.16
CA VAL A 132 7.86 -12.66 8.80
C VAL A 132 7.71 -11.14 8.77
N LEU A 133 6.77 -10.59 9.56
CA LEU A 133 6.55 -9.16 9.70
C LEU A 133 6.92 -8.69 11.10
N HIS A 134 8.05 -7.99 11.21
CA HIS A 134 8.51 -7.38 12.45
C HIS A 134 7.85 -6.01 12.60
N TYR A 135 7.27 -5.72 13.76
CA TYR A 135 6.63 -4.43 14.01
C TYR A 135 7.11 -3.80 15.32
N LYS A 136 7.03 -2.47 15.39
CA LYS A 136 7.29 -1.69 16.61
C LYS A 136 6.13 -0.73 16.88
N ILE A 137 5.74 -0.64 18.15
CA ILE A 137 4.80 0.37 18.61
C ILE A 137 5.58 1.62 19.02
N TYR A 138 5.17 2.77 18.50
CA TYR A 138 5.68 4.09 18.82
C TYR A 138 4.49 4.95 19.29
N HIS A 139 3.99 4.72 20.50
CA HIS A 139 2.86 5.45 21.09
C HIS A 139 2.94 5.54 22.63
N GLY A 140 2.66 6.72 23.22
CA GLY A 140 2.70 6.98 24.67
C GLY A 140 3.77 7.99 25.14
N PRO A 141 3.85 8.31 26.45
CA PRO A 141 4.74 9.36 26.97
C PRO A 141 6.21 8.96 27.15
N THR A 142 6.55 7.68 26.96
CA THR A 142 7.87 7.11 27.27
C THR A 142 8.67 6.71 26.02
N HIS A 143 8.51 7.42 24.90
CA HIS A 143 9.38 7.16 23.75
C HIS A 143 10.75 7.77 23.96
N HIS A 144 11.75 6.90 24.02
CA HIS A 144 13.08 7.29 23.58
C HIS A 144 13.01 7.54 22.07
N SER A 145 13.69 8.61 21.62
CA SER A 145 13.96 8.86 20.21
C SER A 145 14.45 7.56 19.55
N LEU A 146 13.74 7.09 18.53
CA LEU A 146 14.21 5.96 17.73
C LEU A 146 15.22 6.49 16.72
N SER A 147 16.42 5.93 16.72
CA SER A 147 17.39 6.23 15.66
C SER A 147 16.91 5.63 14.33
N GLU A 148 17.38 6.18 13.22
CA GLU A 148 17.11 5.61 11.89
C GLU A 148 17.50 4.13 11.82
N ALA A 149 18.66 3.77 12.39
CA ALA A 149 19.14 2.40 12.47
C ALA A 149 18.20 1.48 13.28
N ASP A 150 17.46 2.00 14.26
CA ASP A 150 16.47 1.23 14.99
C ASP A 150 15.18 1.05 14.20
N ILE A 151 14.75 2.10 13.49
CA ILE A 151 13.54 2.10 12.67
C ILE A 151 13.66 1.07 11.53
N LEU A 152 14.83 1.00 10.89
CA LEU A 152 15.11 0.08 9.78
C LEU A 152 15.12 -1.41 10.17
N LYS A 153 15.09 -1.75 11.47
CA LYS A 153 14.98 -3.15 11.94
C LYS A 153 13.57 -3.72 11.80
N TYR A 154 12.57 -2.87 11.59
CA TYR A 154 11.16 -3.26 11.55
C TYR A 154 10.62 -3.16 10.13
N ASP A 155 9.57 -3.93 9.85
CA ASP A 155 8.77 -3.82 8.63
C ASP A 155 7.64 -2.80 8.82
N ILE A 156 7.11 -2.69 10.04
CA ILE A 156 5.95 -1.86 10.39
C ILE A 156 6.23 -1.02 11.64
N ILE A 157 5.89 0.26 11.60
CA ILE A 157 5.82 1.12 12.79
C ILE A 157 4.36 1.51 13.03
N ILE A 158 3.83 1.26 14.23
CA ILE A 158 2.46 1.60 14.60
C ILE A 158 2.48 2.78 15.58
N THR A 159 1.83 3.88 15.25
CA THR A 159 1.75 5.11 16.04
C THR A 159 0.33 5.67 16.09
N SER A 160 0.09 6.68 16.92
CA SER A 160 -1.18 7.43 17.00
C SER A 160 -1.03 8.89 16.61
#